data_AF-A0A842QV08-F1
#
_entry.id   AF-A0A842QV08-F1
#
_cell.length_a   1.000
_cell.length_b   1.000
_cell.length_c   1.000
_cell.angle_alpha   90.00
_cell.angle_beta   90.00
_cell.angle_gamma   90.00
#
_symmetry.space_group_name_H-M   'P 1'
#
loop_
_entity.id
_entity.type
_entity.pdbx_description
1 polymer ?
#
loop_
_entity_poly.entity_id
_entity_poly.type
_entity_poly.pdbx_seq_one_letter_code
_entity_poly.pdbx_strand_id
1 'polypeptide(L)'
;MLKRRGSAFFVITVGVLMTGMWSMLILSGQVPGLDSAQVEIKLHILTEMLTALMLIIGGLSVLMKGRHTELHIVSHGMLLYAILNSSGYYIDRGEVGMVLLFGVLLVGTVVSLILFLSE
;
A
#
# COMPACT_ATOMS: atom_id res chain seq x y z
N MET A 1 -23.01 2.22 -4.70
CA MET A 1 -22.07 1.53 -5.60
C MET A 1 -20.95 2.43 -6.12
N LEU A 2 -21.14 3.75 -6.26
CA LEU A 2 -20.12 4.63 -6.84
C LEU A 2 -18.95 4.81 -5.87
N LYS A 3 -19.21 4.97 -4.56
CA LYS A 3 -18.15 5.12 -3.54
C LYS A 3 -17.31 3.85 -3.42
N ARG A 4 -17.95 2.67 -3.40
CA ARG A 4 -17.24 1.38 -3.36
C ARG A 4 -16.33 1.19 -4.56
N ARG A 5 -16.78 1.56 -5.77
CA ARG A 5 -15.94 1.53 -6.97
C ARG A 5 -14.78 2.53 -6.91
N GLY A 6 -15.01 3.74 -6.41
CA GLY A 6 -13.94 4.73 -6.20
C GLY A 6 -12.85 4.23 -5.27
N SER A 7 -13.23 3.63 -4.13
CA SER A 7 -12.30 3.00 -3.20
C SER A 7 -11.55 1.82 -3.84
N ALA A 8 -12.21 1.01 -4.67
CA ALA A 8 -11.57 -0.06 -5.43
C ALA A 8 -10.51 0.46 -6.41
N PHE A 9 -10.80 1.53 -7.16
CA PHE A 9 -9.81 2.15 -8.04
C PHE A 9 -8.63 2.71 -7.25
N PHE A 10 -8.87 3.38 -6.13
CA PHE A 10 -7.81 3.91 -5.27
C PHE A 10 -6.82 2.80 -4.86
N VAL A 11 -7.30 1.69 -4.29
CA VAL A 11 -6.39 0.61 -3.84
C VAL A 11 -5.66 -0.07 -5.00
N ILE A 12 -6.32 -0.29 -6.14
CA ILE A 12 -5.67 -0.86 -7.32
C ILE A 12 -4.54 0.07 -7.79
N THR A 13 -4.80 1.37 -7.89
CA THR A 13 -3.78 2.35 -8.29
C THR A 13 -2.60 2.33 -7.33
N VAL A 14 -2.84 2.37 -6.02
CA VAL A 14 -1.77 2.30 -5.01
C VAL A 14 -0.98 0.99 -5.14
N GLY A 15 -1.65 -0.16 -5.26
CA GLY A 15 -0.99 -1.46 -5.41
C GLY A 15 -0.14 -1.56 -6.68
N VAL A 16 -0.62 -1.05 -7.81
CA VAL A 16 0.15 -1.01 -9.07
C VAL A 16 1.36 -0.09 -8.93
N LEU A 17 1.20 1.11 -8.36
CA LEU A 17 2.31 2.04 -8.16
C LEU A 17 3.36 1.49 -7.19
N MET A 18 2.93 0.86 -6.09
CA MET A 18 3.82 0.22 -5.11
C MET A 18 4.60 -0.94 -5.75
N THR A 19 3.94 -1.79 -6.54
CA THR A 19 4.59 -2.89 -7.28
C THR A 19 5.61 -2.34 -8.29
N GLY A 20 5.23 -1.31 -9.04
CA GLY A 20 6.08 -0.66 -10.04
C GLY A 20 7.32 -0.03 -9.43
N MET A 21 7.15 0.71 -8.32
CA MET A 21 8.24 1.32 -7.57
C MET A 21 9.24 0.27 -7.07
N TRP A 22 8.77 -0.77 -6.37
CA TRP A 22 9.66 -1.83 -5.88
C TRP A 22 10.38 -2.57 -6.99
N SER A 23 9.67 -2.89 -8.07
CA SER A 23 10.26 -3.54 -9.24
C SER A 23 11.39 -2.68 -9.83
N MET A 24 11.17 -1.36 -9.97
CA MET A 24 12.20 -0.44 -10.46
C MET A 24 13.41 -0.38 -9.51
N LEU A 25 13.20 -0.23 -8.20
CA LEU A 25 14.28 -0.14 -7.22
C LEU A 25 15.13 -1.41 -7.16
N ILE A 26 14.48 -2.59 -7.20
CA ILE A 26 15.17 -3.88 -7.20
C ILE A 26 15.98 -4.06 -8.48
N LEU A 27 15.38 -3.83 -9.65
CA LEU A 27 16.05 -4.02 -10.94
C LEU A 27 17.19 -3.02 -11.18
N SER A 28 17.11 -1.82 -10.59
CA SER A 28 18.16 -0.80 -10.67
C SER A 28 19.25 -0.95 -9.61
N GLY A 29 19.13 -1.92 -8.70
CA GLY A 29 20.09 -2.11 -7.59
C GLY A 29 20.07 -0.97 -6.56
N GLN A 30 18.98 -0.20 -6.49
CA GLN A 30 18.85 0.96 -5.61
C GLN A 30 18.25 0.62 -4.24
N VAL A 31 18.18 -0.66 -3.88
CA VAL A 31 17.66 -1.12 -2.58
C VAL A 31 18.82 -1.29 -1.59
N PRO A 32 19.00 -0.38 -0.62
CA PRO A 32 20.09 -0.48 0.34
C PRO A 32 19.94 -1.71 1.21
N GLY A 33 21.03 -2.47 1.40
CA GLY A 33 21.03 -3.62 2.32
C GLY A 33 20.31 -4.86 1.80
N LEU A 34 19.82 -4.90 0.55
CA LEU A 34 19.14 -6.07 -0.03
C LEU A 34 20.04 -7.32 0.01
N ASP A 35 21.31 -7.17 -0.36
CA ASP A 35 22.31 -8.25 -0.34
C ASP A 35 22.98 -8.44 1.03
N SER A 36 22.60 -7.64 2.03
CA SER A 36 23.18 -7.75 3.36
C SER A 36 22.53 -8.88 4.18
N ALA A 37 23.11 -9.19 5.32
CA ALA A 37 22.53 -10.11 6.30
C ALA A 37 21.31 -9.51 7.03
N GLN A 38 20.96 -8.24 6.80
CA GLN A 38 19.85 -7.57 7.47
C GLN A 38 18.50 -8.15 7.00
N VAL A 39 17.81 -8.84 7.90
CA VAL A 39 16.50 -9.44 7.63
C VAL A 39 15.40 -8.39 7.55
N GLU A 40 15.57 -7.26 8.24
CA GLU A 40 14.58 -6.18 8.33
C GLU A 40 14.16 -5.65 6.96
N ILE A 41 15.11 -5.28 6.09
CA ILE A 41 14.79 -4.75 4.76
C ILE A 41 14.11 -5.80 3.87
N LYS A 42 14.51 -7.07 3.98
CA LYS A 42 13.90 -8.16 3.20
C LYS A 42 12.45 -8.37 3.61
N LEU A 43 12.18 -8.36 4.92
CA LEU A 43 10.82 -8.46 5.45
C LEU A 43 9.99 -7.22 5.10
N HIS A 44 10.57 -6.02 5.17
CA HIS A 44 9.90 -4.79 4.75
C HIS A 44 9.41 -4.88 3.29
N ILE A 45 10.29 -5.27 2.37
CA ILE A 45 9.94 -5.45 0.95
C ILE A 45 8.87 -6.52 0.80
N LEU A 46 9.02 -7.66 1.47
CA LEU A 46 8.04 -8.74 1.40
C LEU A 46 6.66 -8.27 1.87
N THR A 47 6.59 -7.54 2.98
CA THR A 47 5.35 -6.96 3.50
C THR A 47 4.72 -5.99 2.52
N GLU A 48 5.49 -5.09 1.91
CA GLU A 48 4.94 -4.15 0.93
C GLU A 48 4.50 -4.84 -0.37
N MET A 49 5.23 -5.86 -0.84
CA MET A 49 4.81 -6.65 -2.01
C MET A 49 3.53 -7.46 -1.76
N LEU A 50 3.39 -8.06 -0.57
CA LEU A 50 2.14 -8.74 -0.16
C LEU A 50 0.99 -7.74 -0.03
N THR A 51 1.26 -6.54 0.50
CA THR A 51 0.28 -5.45 0.59
C THR A 51 -0.18 -5.03 -0.80
N ALA A 52 0.75 -4.79 -1.73
CA ALA A 52 0.45 -4.40 -3.10
C ALA A 52 -0.41 -5.45 -3.82
N LEU A 53 -0.07 -6.74 -3.68
CA LEU A 53 -0.85 -7.84 -4.21
C LEU A 53 -2.28 -7.86 -3.65
N MET A 54 -2.42 -7.72 -2.32
CA MET A 54 -3.73 -7.71 -1.66
C MET A 54 -4.56 -6.49 -2.02
N LEU A 55 -3.95 -5.32 -2.26
CA LEU A 55 -4.64 -4.13 -2.75
C LEU A 55 -5.23 -4.35 -4.14
N ILE A 56 -4.48 -4.97 -5.04
CA ILE A 56 -4.95 -5.29 -6.40
C ILE A 56 -6.08 -6.32 -6.33
N ILE A 57 -5.90 -7.43 -5.61
CA ILE A 57 -6.91 -8.49 -5.48
C ILE A 57 -8.17 -7.95 -4.78
N GLY A 58 -8.01 -7.21 -3.69
CA GLY A 58 -9.12 -6.62 -2.92
C GLY A 58 -9.92 -5.60 -3.74
N GLY A 59 -9.25 -4.73 -4.50
CA GLY A 59 -9.97 -3.81 -5.39
C GLY A 59 -10.67 -4.52 -6.54
N LEU A 60 -10.02 -5.51 -7.17
CA LEU A 60 -10.63 -6.31 -8.23
C LEU A 60 -11.85 -7.08 -7.73
N SER A 61 -11.82 -7.60 -6.49
CA SER A 61 -12.96 -8.33 -5.91
C SER A 61 -14.20 -7.46 -5.73
N VAL A 62 -14.02 -6.16 -5.46
CA VAL A 62 -15.12 -5.18 -5.38
C VAL A 62 -15.69 -4.90 -6.78
N LEU A 63 -14.83 -4.80 -7.79
CA LEU A 63 -15.24 -4.60 -9.18
C LEU A 63 -15.92 -5.85 -9.77
N MET A 64 -15.52 -7.05 -9.33
CA MET A 64 -16.03 -8.34 -9.80
C MET A 64 -17.16 -8.86 -8.91
N LYS A 65 -18.40 -8.56 -9.28
CA LYS A 65 -19.64 -9.07 -8.63
C LYS A 65 -19.80 -8.73 -7.13
N GLY A 66 -18.88 -7.97 -6.52
CA GLY A 66 -19.05 -7.32 -5.21
C GLY A 66 -19.16 -8.26 -4.00
N ARG A 67 -18.69 -9.50 -4.12
CA ARG A 67 -18.95 -10.57 -3.13
C ARG A 67 -17.90 -10.73 -2.03
N HIS A 68 -16.75 -10.06 -2.13
CA HIS A 68 -15.64 -10.25 -1.18
C HIS A 68 -15.19 -8.92 -0.57
N THR A 69 -16.08 -8.29 0.18
CA THR A 69 -15.85 -7.02 0.89
C THR A 69 -14.75 -7.13 1.95
N GLU A 70 -14.55 -8.33 2.50
CA GLU A 70 -13.56 -8.65 3.52
C GLU A 70 -12.14 -8.48 2.97
N LEU A 71 -11.86 -8.98 1.76
CA LEU A 71 -10.55 -8.84 1.12
C LEU A 71 -10.16 -7.38 0.91
N HIS A 72 -11.13 -6.53 0.58
CA HIS A 72 -10.94 -5.10 0.39
C HIS A 72 -10.67 -4.38 1.71
N ILE A 73 -11.33 -4.78 2.79
CA ILE A 73 -11.08 -4.22 4.14
C ILE A 73 -9.70 -4.66 4.64
N VAL A 74 -9.35 -5.94 4.46
CA VAL A 74 -8.03 -6.47 4.84
C VAL A 74 -6.92 -5.76 4.09
N SER A 75 -7.08 -5.51 2.78
CA SER A 75 -6.05 -4.81 2.00
C SER A 75 -5.84 -3.36 2.44
N HIS A 76 -6.91 -2.65 2.83
CA HIS A 76 -6.77 -1.33 3.47
C HIS A 76 -6.01 -1.40 4.79
N GLY A 77 -6.30 -2.40 5.63
CA GLY A 77 -5.58 -2.61 6.88
C GLY A 77 -4.08 -2.85 6.66
N MET A 78 -3.73 -3.65 5.64
CA MET A 78 -2.34 -3.87 5.25
C MET A 78 -1.66 -2.59 4.76
N LEU A 79 -2.37 -1.76 3.97
CA LEU A 79 -1.84 -0.48 3.51
C LEU A 79 -1.64 0.52 4.66
N LEU A 80 -2.58 0.60 5.62
CA LEU A 80 -2.40 1.41 6.82
C LEU A 80 -1.16 0.98 7.62
N TYR A 81 -0.99 -0.33 7.81
CA TYR A 81 0.18 -0.87 8.49
C TYR A 81 1.47 -0.53 7.73
N ALA A 82 1.51 -0.73 6.41
CA ALA A 82 2.68 -0.42 5.59
C ALA A 82 3.05 1.07 5.67
N ILE A 83 2.07 1.98 5.53
CA ILE A 83 2.30 3.43 5.65
C ILE A 83 2.92 3.80 6.99
N LEU A 84 2.36 3.29 8.09
CA LEU A 84 2.86 3.59 9.43
C LEU A 84 4.27 3.02 9.65
N ASN A 85 4.49 1.76 9.27
CA ASN A 85 5.78 1.09 9.38
C ASN A 85 6.87 1.83 8.59
N SER A 86 6.57 2.26 7.37
CA SER A 86 7.52 2.96 6.49
C SER A 86 7.74 4.40 6.92
N SER A 87 6.74 5.09 7.45
CA SER A 87 6.86 6.50 7.86
C SER A 87 7.93 6.75 8.94
N GLY A 88 8.05 5.86 9.92
CA GLY A 88 9.05 5.99 10.99
C GLY A 88 10.49 6.03 10.45
N TYR A 89 10.80 5.17 9.48
CA TYR A 89 12.12 5.10 8.83
C TYR A 89 12.53 6.43 8.18
N TYR A 90 11.59 7.12 7.52
CA TYR A 90 11.84 8.38 6.81
C TYR A 90 11.83 9.59 7.74
N ILE A 91 11.06 9.54 8.84
CA ILE A 91 11.11 10.55 9.90
C ILE A 91 12.51 10.58 10.52
N ASP A 92 13.07 9.42 10.88
CA ASP A 92 14.39 9.32 11.49
C ASP A 92 15.51 9.84 10.56
N ARG A 93 15.31 9.77 9.25
CA ARG A 93 16.25 10.27 8.23
C ARG A 93 16.03 11.74 7.84
N GLY A 94 14.99 12.39 8.37
CA GLY A 94 14.65 13.77 8.01
C GLY A 94 14.16 13.93 6.56
N GLU A 95 13.69 12.86 5.93
CA GLU A 95 13.24 12.87 4.54
C GLU A 95 11.80 13.41 4.39
N VAL A 96 11.66 14.73 4.54
CA VAL A 96 10.36 15.43 4.60
C VAL A 96 9.44 15.09 3.42
N GLY A 97 10.00 14.94 2.21
CA GLY A 97 9.22 14.60 1.02
C GLY A 97 8.49 13.26 1.14
N MET A 98 9.18 12.23 1.65
CA MET A 98 8.60 10.91 1.87
C MET A 98 7.58 10.93 3.00
N VAL A 99 7.87 11.67 4.08
CA VAL A 99 6.93 11.85 5.20
C VAL A 99 5.61 12.48 4.73
N LEU A 100 5.68 13.52 3.88
CA LEU A 100 4.49 14.15 3.30
C LEU A 100 3.72 13.18 2.40
N LEU A 101 4.41 12.40 1.55
CA LEU A 101 3.79 11.39 0.70
C LEU A 101 3.03 10.34 1.54
N PHE A 102 3.65 9.81 2.59
CA PHE A 102 2.99 8.87 3.51
C PHE A 102 1.82 9.51 4.25
N GLY A 103 1.91 10.79 4.63
CA GLY A 103 0.79 11.54 5.20
C GLY A 103 -0.41 11.65 4.27
N VAL A 104 -0.17 11.98 2.99
CA VAL A 104 -1.21 12.02 1.95
C VAL A 104 -1.82 10.63 1.73
N LEU A 105 -0.98 9.58 1.64
CA LEU A 105 -1.45 8.21 1.51
C LEU A 105 -2.26 7.75 2.74
N LEU A 106 -1.88 8.16 3.95
CA LEU A 106 -2.61 7.84 5.16
C LEU A 106 -4.02 8.41 5.11
N VAL A 107 -4.14 9.72 4.84
CA VAL A 107 -5.43 10.40 4.73
C VAL A 107 -6.26 9.79 3.59
N GLY A 108 -5.64 9.57 2.42
CA GLY A 108 -6.29 8.93 1.28
C GLY A 108 -6.83 7.54 1.59
N THR A 109 -6.05 6.73 2.31
CA THR A 109 -6.43 5.37 2.74
C THR A 109 -7.61 5.40 3.71
N VAL A 110 -7.58 6.28 4.71
CA VAL A 110 -8.67 6.44 5.68
C VAL A 110 -9.95 6.92 4.99
N VAL A 111 -9.86 7.95 4.14
CA VAL A 111 -11.01 8.46 3.38
C VAL A 111 -11.57 7.38 2.46
N SER A 112 -10.73 6.66 1.73
CA SER A 112 -11.12 5.54 0.86
C SER A 112 -11.89 4.48 1.66
N LEU A 113 -11.37 4.07 2.81
CA LEU A 113 -12.00 3.06 3.67
C LEU A 113 -13.36 3.52 4.20
N ILE A 114 -13.46 4.76 4.69
CA ILE A 114 -14.72 5.34 5.17
C ILE A 114 -15.75 5.39 4.03
N LEU A 115 -15.35 5.84 2.84
CA LEU A 115 -16.24 5.91 1.69
C LEU A 115 -16.76 4.52 1.30
N PHE A 116 -15.92 3.49 1.37
CA PHE A 116 -16.30 2.10 1.12
C PHE A 116 -17.31 1.57 2.15
N LEU A 117 -17.09 1.84 3.43
CA LEU A 117 -17.96 1.37 4.54
C LEU A 117 -19.28 2.14 4.66
N SER A 118 -19.32 3.38 4.14
CA SER A 118 -20.51 4.26 4.18
C SER A 118 -21.57 3.96 3.11
N GLU A 119 -21.39 2.91 2.32
CA GLU A 119 -22.24 2.51 1.20
C GLU A 119 -22.70 1.07 1.36
#